data_AF-A0A5K0XA85-F1
#
_entry.id   AF-A0A5K0XA85-F1
#
_cell.length_a   1.000
_cell.length_b   1.000
_cell.length_c   1.000
_cell.angle_alpha   90.00
_cell.angle_beta   90.00
_cell.angle_gamma   90.00
#
_symmetry.space_group_name_H-M   'P 1'
#
loop_
_entity.id
_entity.type
_entity.pdbx_description
1 polymer ?
#
loop_
_entity_poly.entity_id
_entity_poly.type
_entity_poly.pdbx_seq_one_letter_code
_entity_poly.pdbx_strand_id
1 'polypeptide(L)' 'MWPDLVAKTKENGVDVVQSYVFWNGHEPVRGQ' A
#
# COMPACT_ATOMS: atom_id res chain seq x y z
N MET A 1 11.23 2.10 3.26
CA MET A 1 9.86 2.69 3.35
C MET A 1 9.27 2.75 1.94
N TRP A 2 7.95 2.97 1.78
CA TRP A 2 7.23 2.86 0.48
C TRP A 2 7.96 3.37 -0.77
N PRO A 3 8.60 4.57 -0.79
CA PRO A 3 9.30 5.06 -1.97
C PRO A 3 10.38 4.12 -2.51
N ASP A 4 11.15 3.46 -1.64
CA ASP A 4 12.21 2.50 -2.02
C ASP A 4 11.61 1.22 -2.62
N LEU A 5 10.46 0.76 -2.10
CA LEU A 5 9.76 -0.41 -2.63
C LEU A 5 9.19 -0.14 -4.02
N VAL A 6 8.62 1.05 -4.25
CA VAL A 6 8.13 1.47 -5.57
C VAL A 6 9.29 1.58 -6.57
N ALA A 7 10.42 2.17 -6.16
CA ALA A 7 11.59 2.28 -7.02
C ALA A 7 12.10 0.90 -7.47
N LYS A 8 12.31 -0.02 -6.52
CA LYS A 8 12.77 -1.38 -6.80
C LYS A 8 11.81 -2.17 -7.67
N THR A 9 10.50 -2.09 -7.42
CA THR A 9 9.51 -2.80 -8.24
C THR A 9 9.50 -2.29 -9.68
N LYS A 10 9.62 -0.97 -9.88
CA LYS A 10 9.74 -0.37 -11.22
C LYS A 10 11.03 -0.78 -11.94
N GLU A 11 12.17 -0.80 -11.24
CA GLU A 11 13.45 -1.26 -11.81
C GLU A 11 13.42 -2.71 -12.26
N ASN A 12 12.61 -3.55 -11.60
CA ASN A 12 12.45 -4.96 -11.90
C ASN A 12 11.28 -5.24 -12.87
N GLY A 13 10.73 -4.22 -13.53
CA GLY A 13 9.72 -4.38 -14.59
C GLY A 13 8.33 -4.78 -14.08
N VAL A 14 8.00 -4.47 -12.82
CA VAL A 14 6.65 -4.69 -12.29
C VAL A 14 5.74 -3.53 -12.70
N ASP A 15 4.65 -3.85 -13.39
CA ASP A 15 3.70 -2.86 -13.92
C ASP A 15 2.63 -2.43 -12.91
N VAL A 16 2.27 -3.30 -11.96
CA VAL A 16 1.18 -3.08 -11.01
C VAL A 16 1.55 -3.53 -9.60
N VAL A 17 1.29 -2.67 -8.62
CA VAL A 17 1.35 -3.01 -7.19
C VAL A 17 -0.07 -3.08 -6.65
N GLN A 18 -0.41 -4.19 -6.01
CA GLN A 18 -1.70 -4.38 -5.35
C GLN A 18 -1.48 -4.49 -3.84
N SER A 19 -2.39 -3.90 -3.06
CA SER A 19 -2.35 -3.97 -1.61
C SER A 19 -3.76 -3.98 -1.03
N TYR A 20 -3.89 -4.55 0.17
CA TYR A 20 -5.12 -4.49 0.93
C TYR A 20 -5.18 -3.19 1.74
N VAL A 21 -6.40 -2.72 1.96
CA VAL A 21 -6.68 -1.67 2.93
C VAL A 21 -7.10 -2.33 4.24
N PHE A 22 -6.35 -2.05 5.31
CA PHE A 22 -6.69 -2.49 6.65
C PHE A 22 -7.69 -1.51 7.26
N TRP A 23 -8.99 -1.83 7.14
CA TRP A 23 -10.08 -0.95 7.57
C TRP A 23 -10.10 -0.69 9.08
N ASN A 24 -9.67 -1.64 9.90
CA ASN A 24 -9.60 -1.51 11.36
C ASN A 24 -8.76 -0.31 11.85
N GLY A 25 -7.76 0.13 11.08
CA GLY A 25 -6.98 1.34 11.38
C GLY A 25 -7.64 2.63 10.86
N HIS A 26 -8.47 2.53 9.83
CA HIS A 26 -9.18 3.67 9.22
C HIS A 26 -10.50 3.96 9.94
N GLU A 27 -11.17 2.92 10.47
CA GLU A 27 -12.36 3.00 11.31
C GLU A 27 -12.10 2.23 12.63
N PRO A 28 -11.31 2.80 13.55
CA PRO A 28 -11.12 2.21 14.88
C PRO A 28 -12.41 2.26 15.71
N VAL A 29 -13.26 3.26 15.45
CA VAL A 29 -14.58 3.44 16.05
C VAL A 29 -15.57 3.70 14.91
N ARG A 30 -16.72 3.01 14.95
CA ARG A 30 -17.73 3.08 13.90
C ARG A 30 -18.23 4.52 13.66
N GLY A 31 -18.07 5.03 12.45
CA GLY A 31 -18.62 6.32 11.99
C GLY A 31 -17.92 7.60 12.48
N GLN A 32 -16.61 7.56 12.74
CA GLN A 32 -15.81 8.74 13.12
C GLN A 32 -15.33 9.59 11.93
#